data_AF-A0A840AIW9-F1
#
_entry.id   AF-A0A840AIW9-F1
#
_cell.length_a   1.000
_cell.length_b   1.000
_cell.length_c   1.000
_cell.angle_alpha   90.00
_cell.angle_beta   90.00
_cell.angle_gamma   90.00
#
_symmetry.space_group_name_H-M   'P 1'
#
loop_
_entity.id
_entity.type
_entity.pdbx_description
1 polymer ?
#
loop_
_entity_poly.entity_id
_entity_poly.type
_entity_poly.pdbx_seq_one_letter_code
_entity_poly.pdbx_strand_id
1 'polypeptide(L)' 'MSNQPDDQQSATPYHPEEMKAIWDVRVGKHITAQGSARWTPAGVVTAGIAASAILLAAATLIRAARR' A
#
# COMPACT_ATOMS: atom_id res chain seq x y z
N MET A 1 43.15 23.05 -0.41
CA MET A 1 42.45 22.30 -1.47
C MET A 1 41.14 21.80 -0.89
N SER A 2 40.06 22.54 -1.14
CA SER A 2 38.70 22.12 -0.77
C SER A 2 38.11 21.37 -1.95
N ASN A 3 37.58 20.16 -1.76
CA ASN A 3 36.25 19.83 -2.24
C ASN A 3 35.70 18.55 -1.62
N GLN A 4 34.44 18.69 -1.22
CA GLN A 4 33.53 17.76 -0.54
C GLN A 4 33.24 16.52 -1.41
N PRO A 5 32.97 15.35 -0.82
CA PRO A 5 32.54 14.18 -1.59
C PRO A 5 31.22 14.49 -2.31
N ASP A 6 31.20 14.18 -3.59
CA ASP A 6 30.07 14.25 -4.49
C ASP A 6 28.90 13.40 -3.96
N ASP A 7 28.00 14.03 -3.20
CA ASP A 7 26.62 13.57 -3.03
C ASP A 7 25.91 13.67 -4.39
N GLN A 8 26.26 12.77 -5.32
CA GLN A 8 25.49 12.50 -6.53
C GLN A 8 24.22 11.76 -6.11
N GLN A 9 23.32 12.50 -5.48
CA GLN A 9 21.92 12.14 -5.35
C GLN A 9 21.35 12.14 -6.78
N SER A 10 21.42 10.98 -7.44
CA SER A 10 20.81 10.75 -8.74
C SER A 10 19.38 11.29 -8.71
N ALA A 11 19.18 12.43 -9.37
CA ALA A 11 17.87 13.02 -9.60
C ALA A 11 17.09 12.00 -10.43
N THR A 12 16.33 11.16 -9.74
CA THR A 12 15.37 10.27 -10.37
C THR A 12 14.35 11.18 -11.06
N PRO A 13 14.01 10.97 -12.34
CA PRO A 13 12.95 11.73 -12.97
C PRO A 13 11.65 11.39 -12.25
N TYR A 14 11.20 12.28 -11.37
CA TYR A 14 9.96 12.15 -10.62
C TYR A 14 8.81 12.40 -11.58
N HIS A 15 8.32 11.34 -12.22
CA HIS A 15 7.13 11.37 -13.06
C HIS A 15 5.88 11.41 -12.14
N PRO A 16 5.10 12.52 -12.13
CA PRO A 16 3.98 12.73 -11.21
C PRO A 16 2.87 11.67 -11.29
N GLU A 17 2.81 10.92 -12.38
CA GLU A 17 1.79 9.90 -12.64
C GLU A 17 1.96 8.60 -11.83
N GLU A 18 3.10 8.35 -11.20
CA GLU A 18 3.35 7.11 -10.46
C GLU A 18 3.27 7.27 -8.93
N MET A 19 2.12 6.94 -8.33
CA MET A 19 2.00 6.84 -6.88
C MET A 19 2.57 5.50 -6.38
N LYS A 20 3.69 5.55 -5.66
CA LYS A 20 4.27 4.38 -4.98
C LYS A 20 3.61 4.20 -3.61
N ALA A 21 2.88 3.11 -3.43
CA ALA A 21 2.36 2.70 -2.13
C ALA A 21 3.39 1.80 -1.47
N ILE A 22 3.96 2.24 -0.33
CA ILE A 22 4.81 1.43 0.53
C ILE A 22 4.03 1.19 1.82
N TRP A 23 3.85 -0.07 2.20
CA TRP A 23 3.23 -0.42 3.46
C TRP A 23 4.14 -1.34 4.26
N ASP A 24 4.19 -1.07 5.57
CA ASP A 24 4.79 -1.95 6.57
C ASP A 24 3.69 -2.28 7.57
N VAL A 25 3.18 -3.51 7.52
CA VAL A 25 2.12 -3.99 8.38
C VAL A 25 2.69 -5.00 9.35
N ARG A 26 2.72 -4.64 10.63
CA ARG A 26 3.10 -5.56 11.71
C ARG A 26 1.87 -6.19 12.34
N VAL A 27 1.73 -7.51 12.23
CA VAL A 27 0.69 -8.29 12.91
C VAL A 27 1.30 -8.98 14.12
N GLY A 28 1.01 -8.44 15.32
CA GLY A 28 1.53 -8.96 16.59
C GLY A 28 3.05 -8.75 16.75
N LYS A 29 3.72 -9.67 17.45
CA LYS A 29 5.18 -9.62 17.69
C LYS A 29 6.02 -10.29 16.60
N HIS A 30 5.41 -11.08 15.71
CA HIS A 30 6.15 -12.05 14.89
C HIS A 30 5.97 -11.89 13.38
N ILE A 31 4.94 -11.16 12.91
CA ILE A 31 4.66 -11.07 11.47
C ILE A 31 4.85 -9.62 11.04
N THR A 32 5.82 -9.39 10.18
CA THR A 32 6.05 -8.11 9.51
C THR A 32 5.82 -8.32 8.02
N ALA A 33 4.82 -7.65 7.46
CA ALA A 33 4.49 -7.69 6.05
C ALA A 33 4.88 -6.34 5.43
N GLN A 34 6.01 -6.33 4.74
CA GLN A 34 6.48 -5.18 3.97
C GLN A 34 6.15 -5.40 2.49
N GLY A 35 5.55 -4.39 1.87
CA GLY A 35 5.24 -4.41 0.45
C GLY A 35 5.39 -3.04 -0.17
N SER A 36 5.80 -3.03 -1.43
CA SER A 36 5.86 -1.83 -2.25
C SER A 36 5.16 -2.14 -3.56
N ALA A 37 4.12 -1.40 -3.88
CA ALA A 37 3.38 -1.56 -5.12
C ALA A 37 3.22 -0.20 -5.82
N ARG A 38 3.24 -0.22 -7.15
CA ARG A 38 2.82 0.91 -7.98
C ARG A 38 1.30 0.87 -8.08
N TRP A 39 0.62 1.90 -7.59
CA TRP A 39 -0.85 1.98 -7.62
C TRP A 39 -1.29 3.17 -8.45
N THR A 40 -2.42 3.02 -9.16
CA THR A 40 -3.10 4.13 -9.82
C THR A 40 -4.21 4.67 -8.91
N PRO A 41 -4.54 5.97 -8.95
CA PRO A 41 -5.61 6.53 -8.12
C PRO A 41 -6.96 5.80 -8.32
N ALA A 42 -7.30 5.46 -9.56
CA ALA A 42 -8.49 4.68 -9.88
C ALA A 42 -8.44 3.24 -9.29
N GLY A 43 -7.25 2.63 -9.28
CA GLY A 43 -7.00 1.34 -8.64
C GLY A 43 -7.25 1.38 -7.14
N VAL A 44 -6.85 2.47 -6.46
CA VAL A 44 -7.10 2.64 -5.00
C VAL A 44 -8.60 2.63 -4.70
N VAL A 45 -9.37 3.45 -5.42
CA VAL A 45 -10.82 3.55 -5.20
C VAL A 45 -11.51 2.22 -5.49
N THR A 46 -11.16 1.57 -6.59
CA THR A 46 -11.72 0.28 -6.98
C THR A 46 -11.42 -0.80 -5.94
N ALA A 47 -10.17 -0.86 -5.45
CA ALA A 47 -9.78 -1.79 -4.40
C ALA A 47 -10.57 -1.56 -3.09
N GLY A 48 -10.80 -0.29 -2.72
CA GLY A 48 -11.61 0.06 -1.55
C GLY A 48 -13.07 -0.39 -1.65
N ILE A 49 -13.69 -0.18 -2.82
CA ILE A 49 -15.07 -0.63 -3.06
C ILE A 49 -15.14 -2.16 -3.03
N ALA A 50 -14.23 -2.86 -3.71
CA ALA A 50 -14.17 -4.31 -3.73
C ALA A 50 -13.97 -4.89 -2.33
N ALA A 51 -13.03 -4.35 -1.55
CA ALA A 51 -12.80 -4.75 -0.17
C ALA A 51 -14.05 -4.57 0.71
N SER A 52 -14.75 -3.45 0.56
CA SER A 52 -15.99 -3.17 1.30
C SER A 52 -17.09 -4.18 0.98
N ALA A 53 -17.28 -4.51 -0.30
CA ALA A 53 -18.25 -5.51 -0.72
C ALA A 53 -17.92 -6.91 -0.17
N ILE A 54 -16.64 -7.31 -0.21
CA ILE A 54 -16.17 -8.60 0.34
C ILE A 54 -16.44 -8.68 1.85
N LEU A 55 -16.07 -7.64 2.60
CA LEU A 55 -16.27 -7.58 4.05
C LEU A 55 -17.76 -7.59 4.41
N LEU A 56 -18.60 -6.88 3.65
CA LEU A 56 -20.05 -6.90 3.86
C LEU A 56 -20.63 -8.30 3.63
N ALA A 57 -20.26 -8.96 2.52
CA ALA A 57 -20.69 -10.32 2.24
C ALA A 57 -20.25 -11.28 3.35
N ALA A 58 -18.98 -11.21 3.78
CA ALA A 58 -18.48 -12.01 4.89
C ALA A 58 -19.25 -11.76 6.19
N ALA A 59 -19.54 -10.49 6.52
CA ALA A 59 -20.32 -10.13 7.70
C ALA A 59 -21.74 -10.69 7.64
N THR A 60 -22.40 -10.65 6.48
CA THR A 60 -23.74 -11.26 6.31
C THR A 60 -23.72 -12.77 6.51
N LEU A 61 -22.70 -13.47 5.97
CA LEU A 61 -22.55 -14.90 6.14
C LEU A 61 -22.30 -15.27 7.61
N ILE A 62 -21.41 -14.55 8.29
CA ILE A 62 -21.12 -14.75 9.71
C ILE A 62 -22.38 -14.49 10.56
N ARG A 63 -23.14 -13.44 10.24
CA ARG A 63 -24.40 -13.13 10.95
C ARG A 63 -25.45 -14.20 10.72
N ALA A 64 -25.57 -14.75 9.52
CA ALA A 64 -26.47 -15.85 9.22
C ALA A 64 -26.07 -17.13 9.97
N ALA A 65 -24.78 -17.46 10.02
CA ALA A 65 -24.27 -18.65 10.72
C ALA A 65 -24.37 -18.56 12.25
N ARG A 66 -24.49 -17.34 12.80
CA ARG A 66 -24.62 -17.11 14.25
C ARG A 66 -26.08 -17.04 14.72
N ARG A 67 -27.03 -17.13 13.79
CA ARG A 67 -28.47 -17.08 14.05
C ARG A 67 -29.05 -18.49 14.03
#